data_AF-A0A9D6HIT3-F1
#
_entry.id   AF-A0A9D6HIT3-F1
#
_cell.length_a   1.000
_cell.length_b   1.000
_cell.length_c   1.000
_cell.angle_alpha   90.00
_cell.angle_beta   90.00
_cell.angle_gamma   90.00
#
_symmetry.space_group_name_H-M   'P 1'
#
loop_
_entity.id
_entity.type
_entity.pdbx_description
1 polymer ?
#
loop_
_entity_poly.entity_id
_entity_poly.type
_entity_poly.pdbx_seq_one_letter_code
_entity_poly.pdbx_strand_id
1 'polypeptide(L)'
;MIYNLMLFVDWPAESLKDTVTLCVITDDPDVSRPFAELAGKTVRSKTLMTQRRAPLAKIDDCDAVFLSGLDESLLADKLASVAGLPVLTLASSPGSGAMIDLALAGERIVFDVSATRLRSAGLSLASRVMQLARKVHH
;
A
#
# COMPACT_ATOMS: atom_id res chain seq x y z
N MET A 1 -2.11 -10.61 3.63
CA MET A 1 -0.73 -10.07 3.71
C MET A 1 -0.68 -8.56 3.91
N ILE A 2 -1.43 -7.75 3.17
CA ILE A 2 -1.35 -6.28 3.20
C ILE A 2 -1.43 -5.68 4.61
N TYR A 3 -2.42 -6.10 5.40
CA TYR A 3 -2.54 -5.72 6.80
C TYR A 3 -1.24 -5.94 7.60
N ASN A 4 -0.60 -7.10 7.45
CA ASN A 4 0.64 -7.41 8.15
C ASN A 4 1.78 -6.48 7.73
N LEU A 5 1.89 -6.14 6.44
CA LEU A 5 2.90 -5.18 5.98
C LEU A 5 2.70 -3.80 6.62
N MET A 6 1.45 -3.33 6.69
CA MET A 6 1.11 -2.05 7.32
C MET A 6 1.48 -2.00 8.80
N LEU A 7 1.45 -3.12 9.53
CA LEU A 7 1.88 -3.17 10.94
C LEU A 7 3.38 -2.85 11.12
N PHE A 8 4.17 -2.97 10.07
CA PHE A 8 5.62 -2.78 10.11
C PHE A 8 6.10 -1.55 9.34
N VAL A 9 5.18 -0.74 8.82
CA VAL A 9 5.52 0.57 8.27
C VAL A 9 5.47 1.61 9.39
N ASP A 10 6.51 2.43 9.43
CA ASP A 10 6.58 3.62 10.26
C ASP A 10 6.25 4.82 9.36
N TRP A 11 5.11 5.44 9.64
CA TRP A 11 4.74 6.76 9.14
C TRP A 11 5.27 7.85 10.07
N PRO A 12 5.56 9.06 9.56
CA PRO A 12 5.83 10.23 10.38
C PRO A 12 4.70 10.46 11.40
N ALA A 13 5.03 10.79 12.65
CA ALA A 13 4.05 10.88 13.72
C ALA A 13 2.96 11.93 13.42
N GLU A 14 3.33 13.05 12.80
CA GLU A 14 2.43 14.13 12.40
C GLU A 14 1.51 13.78 11.21
N SER A 15 1.79 12.70 10.47
CA SER A 15 1.02 12.35 9.27
C SER A 15 -0.25 11.56 9.57
N LEU A 16 -0.23 10.73 10.61
CA LEU A 16 -1.36 9.86 10.95
C LEU A 16 -2.31 10.53 11.95
N LYS A 17 -3.59 10.66 11.58
CA LYS A 17 -4.68 11.10 12.46
C LYS A 17 -5.08 10.00 13.46
N ASP A 18 -6.27 10.05 14.05
CA ASP A 18 -6.75 8.99 14.97
C ASP A 18 -7.03 7.65 14.29
N THR A 19 -7.12 7.66 12.96
CA THR A 19 -7.35 6.48 12.12
C THR A 19 -6.23 6.33 11.10
N VAL A 20 -6.09 5.10 10.58
CA VAL A 20 -5.28 4.78 9.40
C VAL A 20 -6.25 4.37 8.30
N THR A 21 -6.29 5.09 7.19
CA THR A 21 -7.20 4.85 6.07
C THR A 21 -6.49 4.06 4.97
N LEU A 22 -6.96 2.83 4.72
CA LEU A 22 -6.56 1.99 3.60
C LEU A 22 -7.55 2.13 2.46
N CYS A 23 -7.13 2.76 1.38
CA CYS A 23 -7.88 2.85 0.15
C CYS A 23 -7.58 1.67 -0.78
N VAL A 24 -8.63 1.08 -1.33
CA VAL A 24 -8.55 -0.06 -2.24
C VAL A 24 -9.09 0.40 -3.59
N ILE A 25 -8.22 0.47 -4.59
CA ILE A 25 -8.59 0.77 -5.97
C ILE A 25 -8.39 -0.48 -6.80
N THR A 26 -9.51 -1.04 -7.25
CA THR A 26 -9.54 -2.19 -8.14
C THR A 26 -10.88 -2.25 -8.87
N ASP A 27 -10.83 -2.75 -10.10
CA ASP A 27 -11.99 -3.13 -10.90
C ASP A 27 -12.53 -4.52 -10.52
N ASP A 28 -11.76 -5.34 -9.80
CA ASP A 28 -12.12 -6.67 -9.34
C ASP A 28 -12.81 -6.65 -7.94
N PRO A 29 -14.12 -6.97 -7.86
CA PRO A 29 -14.83 -7.03 -6.59
C PRO A 29 -14.28 -8.07 -5.62
N ASP A 30 -13.80 -9.22 -6.12
CA ASP A 30 -13.32 -10.33 -5.28
C ASP A 30 -11.99 -9.98 -4.61
N VAL A 31 -11.16 -9.17 -5.27
CA VAL A 31 -9.97 -8.57 -4.66
C VAL A 31 -10.36 -7.58 -3.55
N SER A 32 -11.42 -6.79 -3.74
CA SER A 32 -11.80 -5.74 -2.78
C SER A 32 -12.49 -6.25 -1.50
N ARG A 33 -13.24 -7.36 -1.57
CA ARG A 33 -14.06 -7.86 -0.44
C ARG A 33 -13.29 -8.16 0.84
N PRO A 34 -12.14 -8.88 0.81
CA PRO A 34 -11.40 -9.22 2.02
C PRO A 34 -10.89 -8.01 2.82
N PHE A 35 -10.77 -6.85 2.17
CA PHE A 35 -10.35 -5.62 2.85
C PHE A 35 -11.42 -5.05 3.77
N ALA A 36 -12.71 -5.34 3.55
CA ALA A 36 -13.77 -4.92 4.45
C ALA A 36 -13.59 -5.53 5.85
N GLU A 37 -13.09 -6.77 5.94
CA GLU A 37 -12.83 -7.48 7.20
C GLU A 37 -11.63 -6.93 8.00
N LEU A 38 -10.85 -6.03 7.39
CA LEU A 38 -9.75 -5.35 8.07
C LEU A 38 -10.22 -4.10 8.82
N ALA A 39 -11.40 -3.56 8.50
CA ALA A 39 -11.94 -2.39 9.17
C ALA A 39 -12.12 -2.65 10.67
N GLY A 40 -11.76 -1.67 11.50
CA GLY A 40 -11.81 -1.77 12.95
C GLY A 40 -10.61 -2.46 13.61
N LYS A 41 -9.71 -3.09 12.83
CA LYS A 41 -8.43 -3.56 13.36
C LYS A 41 -7.53 -2.39 13.73
N THR A 42 -6.41 -2.68 14.39
CA THR A 42 -5.48 -1.65 14.84
C THR A 42 -4.18 -1.70 14.05
N VAL A 43 -3.75 -0.55 13.54
CA VAL A 43 -2.41 -0.33 12.97
C VAL A 43 -1.76 0.78 13.77
N ARG A 44 -0.60 0.53 14.37
CA ARG A 44 0.14 1.55 15.15
C ARG A 44 -0.70 2.25 16.23
N SER A 45 -1.49 1.46 16.96
CA SER A 45 -2.43 1.95 17.99
C SER A 45 -3.57 2.86 17.49
N LYS A 46 -3.76 2.95 16.16
CA LYS A 46 -4.83 3.71 15.50
C LYS A 46 -5.79 2.75 14.81
N THR A 47 -7.06 3.14 14.71
CA THR A 47 -8.09 2.29 14.11
C THR A 47 -7.97 2.30 12.58
N LEU A 48 -7.94 1.11 11.98
CA LEU A 48 -7.87 0.91 10.54
C LEU A 48 -9.26 1.08 9.94
N MET A 49 -9.38 2.04 9.03
CA MET A 49 -10.53 2.21 8.15
C MET A 49 -10.20 1.69 6.76
N THR A 50 -11.16 1.03 6.11
CA THR A 50 -10.98 0.57 4.72
C THR A 50 -12.02 1.22 3.83
N GLN A 51 -11.58 1.69 2.66
CA GLN A 51 -12.41 2.41 1.72
C GLN A 51 -12.16 1.89 0.31
N ARG A 52 -13.21 1.34 -0.32
CA ARG A 52 -13.17 1.08 -1.75
C ARG A 52 -13.32 2.40 -2.50
N ARG A 53 -12.41 2.68 -3.43
CA ARG A 53 -12.41 3.91 -4.22
C ARG A 53 -12.56 3.55 -5.69
N ALA A 54 -13.30 4.38 -6.43
CA ALA A 54 -13.38 4.26 -7.88
C ALA A 54 -11.99 4.56 -8.49
N PRO A 55 -11.68 4.00 -9.67
CA PRO A 55 -10.37 4.20 -10.30
C PRO A 55 -9.98 5.66 -10.52
N LEU A 56 -10.93 6.59 -10.67
CA LEU A 56 -10.64 8.02 -10.86
C LEU A 56 -10.69 8.85 -9.57
N ALA A 57 -11.03 8.25 -8.41
CA ALA A 57 -11.13 8.98 -7.15
C ALA A 57 -9.76 9.47 -6.64
N LYS A 58 -9.73 10.61 -5.95
CA LYS A 58 -8.53 11.05 -5.24
C LYS A 58 -8.16 10.08 -4.10
N ILE A 59 -6.88 10.05 -3.76
CA ILE A 59 -6.28 9.15 -2.76
C ILE A 59 -5.26 9.86 -1.86
N ASP A 60 -5.24 11.19 -1.89
CA ASP A 60 -4.40 12.04 -1.05
C ASP A 60 -4.88 12.09 0.41
N ASP A 61 -6.10 11.62 0.69
CA ASP A 61 -6.68 11.45 2.03
C ASP A 61 -6.44 10.05 2.64
N CYS A 62 -5.75 9.16 1.91
CA CYS A 62 -5.45 7.80 2.34
C CYS A 62 -4.05 7.74 2.99
N ASP A 63 -3.89 6.92 4.03
CA ASP A 63 -2.57 6.65 4.63
C ASP A 63 -1.86 5.47 3.93
N ALA A 64 -2.66 4.58 3.33
CA ALA A 64 -2.20 3.49 2.48
C ALA A 64 -3.16 3.30 1.31
N VAL A 65 -2.61 2.91 0.16
CA VAL A 65 -3.36 2.65 -1.07
C VAL A 65 -2.93 1.32 -1.65
N PHE A 66 -3.90 0.44 -1.89
CA PHE A 66 -3.70 -0.78 -2.65
C PHE A 66 -4.30 -0.63 -4.06
N LEU A 67 -3.48 -0.91 -5.07
CA LEU A 67 -3.76 -0.73 -6.50
C LEU A 67 -3.73 -2.11 -7.17
N SER A 68 -4.81 -2.49 -7.85
CA SER A 68 -4.90 -3.78 -8.54
C SER A 68 -5.80 -3.69 -9.76
N GLY A 69 -5.42 -4.36 -10.86
CA GLY A 69 -6.23 -4.40 -12.09
C GLY A 69 -6.30 -3.07 -12.86
N LEU A 70 -5.39 -2.14 -12.61
CA LEU A 70 -5.33 -0.86 -13.33
C LEU A 70 -4.45 -0.99 -14.57
N ASP A 71 -4.82 -0.27 -15.64
CA ASP A 71 -3.92 -0.06 -16.76
C ASP A 71 -2.68 0.75 -16.35
N GLU A 72 -1.62 0.65 -17.16
CA GLU A 72 -0.31 1.25 -16.85
C GLU A 72 -0.38 2.79 -16.71
N SER A 73 -1.17 3.46 -17.54
CA SER A 73 -1.31 4.92 -17.51
C SER A 73 -2.00 5.37 -16.23
N LEU A 74 -3.13 4.77 -15.89
CA LEU A 74 -3.90 5.10 -14.70
C LEU A 74 -3.15 4.75 -13.43
N LEU A 75 -2.42 3.64 -13.42
CA LEU A 75 -1.53 3.26 -12.33
C LEU A 75 -0.44 4.32 -12.12
N ALA A 76 0.25 4.73 -13.18
CA ALA A 76 1.27 5.77 -13.11
C ALA A 76 0.71 7.10 -12.61
N ASP A 77 -0.46 7.51 -13.11
CA ASP A 77 -1.15 8.73 -12.69
C ASP A 77 -1.51 8.70 -11.19
N LYS A 78 -1.97 7.55 -10.68
CA LYS A 78 -2.26 7.38 -9.24
C LYS A 78 -1.02 7.50 -8.39
N LEU A 79 0.05 6.80 -8.77
CA LEU A 79 1.31 6.85 -8.04
C LEU A 79 1.90 8.26 -8.04
N ALA A 80 1.82 8.97 -9.17
CA ALA A 80 2.25 10.36 -9.27
C ALA A 80 1.43 11.29 -8.36
N SER A 81 0.11 11.08 -8.24
CA SER A 81 -0.77 11.93 -7.43
C SER A 81 -0.48 11.92 -5.93
N VAL A 82 0.22 10.89 -5.43
CA VAL A 82 0.62 10.76 -4.01
C VAL A 82 2.13 10.76 -3.81
N ALA A 83 2.90 11.06 -4.87
CA ALA A 83 4.35 11.10 -4.79
C ALA A 83 4.82 12.16 -3.77
N GLY A 84 5.70 11.75 -2.85
CA GLY A 84 6.22 12.62 -1.78
C GLY A 84 5.27 12.84 -0.60
N LEU A 85 4.02 12.37 -0.67
CA LEU A 85 3.13 12.33 0.47
C LEU A 85 3.42 11.08 1.32
N PRO A 86 3.13 11.09 2.64
CA PRO A 86 3.30 9.93 3.53
C PRO A 86 2.22 8.86 3.31
N VAL A 87 2.01 8.46 2.06
CA VAL A 87 1.01 7.49 1.62
C VAL A 87 1.71 6.21 1.17
N LEU A 88 1.48 5.11 1.87
CA LEU A 88 2.04 3.81 1.50
C LEU A 88 1.37 3.27 0.24
N THR A 89 2.12 3.03 -0.82
CA THR A 89 1.57 2.45 -2.07
C THR A 89 1.91 0.96 -2.19
N LEU A 90 0.89 0.14 -2.41
CA LEU A 90 1.02 -1.29 -2.70
C LEU A 90 0.33 -1.62 -4.03
N ALA A 91 0.97 -2.42 -4.87
CA ALA A 91 0.37 -2.87 -6.12
C ALA A 91 0.34 -4.40 -6.23
N SER A 92 -0.62 -4.95 -6.96
CA SER A 92 -0.73 -6.39 -7.24
C SER A 92 -0.03 -6.81 -8.54
N SER A 93 1.00 -6.08 -8.98
CA SER A 93 1.76 -6.37 -10.17
C SER A 93 3.23 -6.00 -9.95
N PRO A 94 4.18 -6.80 -10.48
CA PRO A 94 5.59 -6.47 -10.40
C PRO A 94 5.93 -5.29 -11.32
N GLY A 95 6.87 -4.44 -10.88
CA GLY A 95 7.32 -3.31 -11.69
C GLY A 95 6.30 -2.18 -11.79
N SER A 96 5.35 -2.11 -10.87
CA SER A 96 4.22 -1.17 -10.93
C SER A 96 4.65 0.29 -10.71
N GLY A 97 5.82 0.49 -10.09
CA GLY A 97 6.25 1.81 -9.60
C GLY A 97 5.82 2.09 -8.15
N ALA A 98 5.04 1.22 -7.51
CA ALA A 98 4.67 1.35 -6.11
C ALA A 98 5.87 1.14 -5.16
N MET A 99 5.65 1.41 -3.87
CA MET A 99 6.64 1.12 -2.83
C MET A 99 6.78 -0.37 -2.56
N ILE A 100 5.66 -1.10 -2.62
CA ILE A 100 5.62 -2.55 -2.44
C ILE A 100 4.84 -3.18 -3.60
N ASP A 101 5.52 -4.02 -4.37
CA ASP A 101 4.90 -4.82 -5.44
C ASP A 101 4.62 -6.22 -4.91
N LEU A 102 3.36 -6.66 -5.00
CA LEU A 102 2.93 -8.02 -4.67
C LEU A 102 2.83 -8.84 -5.95
N ALA A 103 3.29 -10.08 -5.90
CA ALA A 103 3.18 -11.02 -7.01
C ALA A 103 2.94 -12.44 -6.50
N LEU A 104 2.36 -13.29 -7.35
CA LEU A 104 2.30 -14.73 -7.11
C LEU A 104 3.58 -15.40 -7.62
N ALA A 105 4.20 -16.22 -6.77
CA ALA A 105 5.30 -17.12 -7.14
C ALA A 105 4.88 -18.55 -6.79
N GLY A 106 4.35 -19.27 -7.78
CA GLY A 106 3.63 -20.52 -7.55
C GLY A 106 2.36 -20.26 -6.72
N GLU A 107 2.21 -20.94 -5.60
CA GLU A 107 1.05 -20.80 -4.70
C GLU A 107 1.27 -19.78 -3.58
N ARG A 108 2.44 -19.12 -3.53
CA ARG A 108 2.80 -18.18 -2.47
C ARG A 108 2.77 -16.75 -3.00
N ILE A 109 2.19 -15.84 -2.21
CA ILE A 109 2.34 -14.42 -2.46
C ILE A 109 3.74 -14.01 -2.00
N VAL A 110 4.49 -13.38 -2.89
CA VAL A 110 5.79 -12.76 -2.63
C VAL A 110 5.69 -11.26 -2.83
N PHE A 111 6.69 -10.53 -2.39
CA PHE A 111 6.72 -9.08 -2.55
C PHE A 111 8.13 -8.55 -2.80
N ASP A 112 8.21 -7.47 -3.57
CA ASP A 112 9.41 -6.66 -3.78
C ASP A 112 9.19 -5.29 -3.13
N VAL A 113 10.26 -4.66 -2.66
CA VAL A 113 10.21 -3.38 -1.94
C VAL A 113 11.13 -2.35 -2.60
N SER A 114 10.66 -1.11 -2.75
CA SER A 114 11.52 0.05 -3.06
C SER A 114 11.78 0.88 -1.82
N ALA A 115 12.97 0.73 -1.26
CA ALA A 115 13.44 1.53 -0.13
C ALA A 115 13.60 3.01 -0.52
N THR A 116 13.97 3.30 -1.76
CA THR A 116 14.05 4.68 -2.30
C THR A 116 12.70 5.37 -2.22
N ARG A 117 11.63 4.72 -2.70
CA ARG A 117 10.29 5.32 -2.74
C ARG A 117 9.70 5.47 -1.34
N LEU A 118 9.88 4.48 -0.47
CA LEU A 118 9.52 4.58 0.95
C LEU A 118 10.17 5.83 1.58
N ARG A 119 11.50 5.97 1.45
CA ARG A 119 12.23 7.13 1.99
C ARG A 119 11.76 8.45 1.40
N SER A 120 11.50 8.51 0.09
CA SER A 120 11.01 9.74 -0.56
C SER A 120 9.64 10.20 -0.07
N ALA A 121 8.84 9.28 0.48
CA ALA A 121 7.56 9.56 1.12
C ALA A 121 7.67 9.77 2.64
N GLY A 122 8.89 9.78 3.20
CA GLY A 122 9.12 9.85 4.64
C GLY A 122 8.71 8.58 5.40
N LEU A 123 8.51 7.46 4.70
CA LEU A 123 8.13 6.17 5.28
C LEU A 123 9.36 5.28 5.46
N SER A 124 9.30 4.39 6.45
CA SER A 124 10.25 3.27 6.56
C SER A 124 9.53 1.96 6.84
N LEU A 125 10.05 0.86 6.29
CA LEU A 125 9.58 -0.49 6.56
C LEU A 125 10.58 -1.20 7.47
N ALA A 126 10.10 -1.88 8.52
CA ALA A 126 10.97 -2.57 9.46
C ALA A 126 11.89 -3.57 8.74
N SER A 127 13.19 -3.53 9.04
CA SER A 127 14.22 -4.33 8.34
C SER A 127 13.93 -5.83 8.33
N ARG A 128 13.33 -6.36 9.41
CA ARG A 128 12.92 -7.77 9.50
C ARG A 128 11.91 -8.18 8.42
N VAL A 129 11.05 -7.26 7.98
CA VAL A 129 10.09 -7.51 6.90
C VAL A 129 10.77 -7.38 5.56
N MET A 130 11.65 -6.38 5.39
CA MET A 130 12.44 -6.23 4.16
C MET A 130 13.28 -7.48 3.86
N GLN A 131 13.77 -8.18 4.88
CA GLN A 131 14.49 -9.46 4.73
C GLN A 131 13.63 -10.60 4.15
N LEU A 132 12.30 -10.48 4.21
CA LEU A 132 11.36 -11.44 3.61
C LEU A 132 11.01 -11.07 2.16
N ALA A 133 11.38 -9.86 1.70
CA ALA A 133 11.16 -9.43 0.34
C ALA A 133 12.03 -10.25 -0.61
N ARG A 134 11.48 -10.60 -1.78
CA ARG A 134 12.24 -11.28 -2.82
C ARG A 134 13.31 -10.36 -3.42
N LYS A 135 13.00 -9.06 -3.56
CA LYS A 135 13.94 -8.02 -3.99
C LYS A 135 13.74 -6.73 -3.20
N VAL A 136 14.85 -6.02 -2.97
CA VAL A 136 14.86 -4.67 -2.39
C VAL A 136 15.60 -3.75 -3.36
N HIS A 137 14.94 -2.68 -3.80
CA HIS A 137 15.50 -1.63 -4.65
C HIS A 137 15.91 -0.43 -3.79
N HIS A 138 17.12 0.09 -4.00
CA HIS A 138 17.72 1.17 -3.20
C HIS A 138 17.90 2.46 -4.00
#